data_AF-A0A2W0B4N5-F1
#
_entry.id   AF-A0A2W0B4N5-F1
#
_cell.length_a   1.000
_cell.length_b   1.000
_cell.length_c   1.000
_cell.angle_alpha   90.00
_cell.angle_beta   90.00
_cell.angle_gamma   90.00
#
_symmetry.space_group_name_H-M   'P 1'
#
loop_
_entity.id
_entity.type
_entity.pdbx_description
1 polymer ?
#
loop_
_entity_poly.entity_id
_entity_poly.type
_entity_poly.pdbx_seq_one_letter_code
_entity_poly.pdbx_strand_id
1 'polypeptide(L)'
;MSFERRFVLYALLASLFPLGVCELMLWLGNFSSQTQWTLTFFLVLAWLIGGFALRAQVVRPLQTLSNMVAALREEDFSFRARRASRNDALGELVLEINALSDTLQGQRLGSMEAVALLKKVLMEIDVAVFTFDPQQRLRIVNRAGEQLMGMT
;
A
#
# COMPACT_ATOMS: atom_id res chain seq x y z
N MET A 1 13.59 17.53 -6.04
CA MET A 1 13.31 16.77 -7.29
C MET A 1 12.83 15.39 -6.88
N SER A 2 11.60 14.99 -7.22
CA SER A 2 11.06 13.67 -6.88
C SER A 2 11.85 12.54 -7.57
N PHE A 3 11.96 11.38 -6.91
CA PHE A 3 12.60 10.18 -7.46
C PHE A 3 12.03 9.81 -8.84
N GLU A 4 10.71 9.91 -9.00
CA GLU A 4 9.99 9.71 -10.26
C GLU A 4 10.54 10.57 -11.40
N ARG A 5 10.78 11.86 -11.13
CA ARG A 5 11.26 12.80 -12.13
C ARG A 5 12.69 12.50 -12.54
N ARG A 6 13.53 12.03 -11.60
CA ARG A 6 14.89 11.57 -11.88
C ARG A 6 14.89 10.30 -12.72
N PHE A 7 14.03 9.33 -12.41
CA PHE A 7 13.92 8.08 -13.15
C PHE A 7 13.50 8.34 -14.61
N VAL A 8 12.46 9.15 -14.83
CA VAL A 8 12.01 9.53 -16.18
C VAL A 8 13.12 10.29 -16.92
N LEU A 9 13.82 11.19 -16.24
CA LEU A 9 14.90 11.98 -16.86
C LEU A 9 16.10 11.12 -17.24
N TYR A 10 16.49 10.14 -16.41
CA TYR A 10 17.51 9.16 -16.78
C TYR A 10 17.07 8.24 -17.91
N ALA A 11 15.81 7.79 -17.93
CA ALA A 11 15.28 6.99 -19.03
C ALA A 11 15.28 7.78 -20.36
N LEU A 12 14.93 9.08 -20.32
CA LEU A 12 14.98 9.97 -21.48
C LEU A 12 16.42 10.25 -21.94
N LEU A 13 17.35 10.48 -21.01
CA LEU A 13 18.77 10.67 -21.34
C LEU A 13 19.40 9.40 -21.92
N ALA A 14 19.10 8.23 -21.36
CA ALA A 14 19.61 6.95 -21.83
C ALA A 14 19.11 6.61 -23.25
N SER A 15 17.90 7.05 -23.59
CA SER A 15 17.32 6.85 -24.92
C SER A 15 17.75 7.91 -25.94
N LEU A 16 18.22 9.09 -25.51
CA LEU A 16 18.69 10.14 -26.41
C LEU A 16 19.93 9.71 -27.21
N PHE A 17 20.85 8.96 -26.58
CA PHE A 17 22.07 8.48 -27.24
C PHE A 17 21.80 7.54 -28.44
N PRO A 18 21.05 6.43 -28.29
CA PRO A 18 20.74 5.55 -29.43
C PRO A 18 19.91 6.26 -30.50
N LEU A 19 18.98 7.15 -30.13
CA LEU A 19 18.24 7.96 -31.11
C LEU A 19 19.16 8.85 -31.94
N GLY A 20 20.12 9.51 -31.28
CA GLY A 20 21.12 10.34 -31.96
C GLY A 20 21.98 9.53 -32.93
N VAL A 21 22.36 8.29 -32.58
CA VAL A 21 23.12 7.39 -33.47
C VAL A 21 22.27 6.94 -34.67
N CYS A 22 20.99 6.61 -34.47
CA CYS A 22 20.07 6.26 -35.56
C CYS A 22 19.88 7.43 -36.53
N GLU A 23 19.66 8.64 -36.00
CA GLU A 23 19.50 9.86 -36.80
C GLU A 23 20.80 10.18 -37.56
N LEU A 24 21.95 10.09 -36.89
CA LEU A 24 23.27 10.28 -37.51
C LEU A 24 23.47 9.31 -38.69
N MET A 25 23.17 8.01 -38.53
CA MET A 25 23.24 7.03 -39.63
C MET A 25 22.28 7.35 -40.79
N LEU A 26 21.06 7.82 -40.48
CA LEU A 26 20.07 8.20 -41.49
C LEU A 26 20.50 9.40 -42.33
N TRP A 27 21.17 10.36 -41.71
CA TRP A 27 21.63 11.58 -42.36
C TRP A 27 22.98 11.41 -43.08
N LEU A 28 23.82 10.48 -42.64
CA LEU A 28 25.04 10.08 -43.37
C LEU A 28 24.77 9.11 -44.53
N GLY A 29 23.61 8.45 -44.54
CA GLY A 29 23.21 7.58 -45.65
C GLY A 29 22.62 8.37 -46.83
N ASN A 30 22.81 7.86 -48.05
CA ASN A 30 22.20 8.38 -49.29
C ASN A 30 20.69 8.04 -49.38
N PHE A 31 19.93 8.31 -48.32
CA PHE A 31 18.49 8.08 -48.29
C PHE A 31 17.73 9.28 -48.86
N SER A 32 16.57 9.02 -49.45
CA SER A 32 15.66 10.09 -49.90
C SER A 32 15.20 10.94 -48.72
N SER A 33 15.12 12.25 -48.91
CA SER A 33 14.66 13.19 -47.87
C SER A 33 13.28 12.86 -47.33
N GLN A 34 12.40 12.26 -48.14
CA GLN A 34 11.08 11.79 -47.68
C GLN A 34 11.18 10.64 -46.68
N THR A 35 12.12 9.71 -46.90
CA THR A 35 12.37 8.57 -46.01
C THR A 35 12.95 9.02 -44.68
N GLN A 36 13.89 9.97 -44.69
CA GLN A 36 14.49 10.55 -43.49
C GLN A 36 13.42 11.13 -42.57
N TRP A 37 12.61 12.09 -43.07
CA TRP A 37 11.57 12.74 -42.26
C TRP A 37 10.52 11.77 -41.72
N THR A 38 10.11 10.78 -42.52
CA THR A 38 9.14 9.77 -42.08
C THR A 38 9.72 8.96 -40.92
N LEU A 39 10.97 8.51 -41.04
CA LEU A 39 11.59 7.67 -40.03
C LEU A 39 11.90 8.45 -38.74
N THR A 40 12.39 9.69 -38.84
CA THR A 40 12.59 10.60 -37.70
C THR A 40 11.29 10.80 -36.92
N PHE A 41 10.17 11.02 -37.63
CA PHE A 41 8.87 11.20 -36.99
C PHE A 41 8.44 9.96 -36.20
N PHE A 42 8.52 8.77 -36.79
CA PHE A 42 8.19 7.53 -36.10
C PHE A 42 9.12 7.26 -34.91
N LEU A 43 10.40 7.60 -35.04
CA LEU A 43 11.41 7.43 -34.00
C LEU A 43 11.09 8.30 -32.76
N VAL A 44 10.78 9.58 -32.99
CA VAL A 44 10.40 10.51 -31.92
C VAL A 44 9.05 10.11 -31.29
N LEU A 45 8.10 9.68 -32.11
CA LEU A 45 6.80 9.23 -31.61
C LEU A 45 6.93 7.98 -30.72
N ALA A 46 7.70 6.99 -31.15
CA ALA A 46 7.99 5.79 -30.36
C ALA A 46 8.73 6.14 -29.06
N TRP A 47 9.66 7.08 -29.10
CA TRP A 47 10.38 7.56 -27.92
C TRP A 47 9.45 8.20 -26.89
N LEU A 48 8.56 9.09 -27.33
CA LEU A 48 7.57 9.73 -26.46
C LEU A 48 6.63 8.69 -25.85
N ILE A 49 6.08 7.78 -26.65
CA ILE A 49 5.18 6.72 -26.17
C ILE A 49 5.90 5.83 -25.15
N GLY A 50 7.14 5.42 -25.42
CA GLY A 50 7.96 4.64 -24.50
C GLY A 50 8.19 5.35 -23.17
N GLY A 51 8.51 6.64 -23.20
CA GLY A 51 8.68 7.47 -22.00
C GLY A 51 7.40 7.56 -21.16
N PHE A 52 6.25 7.78 -21.79
CA PHE A 52 4.95 7.80 -21.09
C PHE A 52 4.57 6.42 -20.52
N ALA A 53 4.81 5.34 -21.26
CA ALA A 53 4.53 3.98 -20.81
C ALA A 53 5.39 3.59 -19.60
N LEU A 54 6.68 3.92 -19.61
CA LEU A 54 7.59 3.71 -18.48
C LEU A 54 7.11 4.44 -17.22
N ARG A 55 6.68 5.70 -17.36
CA ARG A 55 6.11 6.46 -16.24
C ARG A 55 4.88 5.77 -15.67
N ALA A 56 3.97 5.30 -16.52
CA ALA A 56 2.74 4.65 -16.07
C ALA A 56 3.02 3.33 -15.32
N GLN A 57 4.05 2.58 -15.74
CA GLN A 57 4.43 1.32 -15.11
C GLN A 57 5.13 1.50 -13.77
N VAL A 58 5.91 2.56 -13.55
CA VAL A 58 6.68 2.73 -12.31
C VAL A 58 5.94 3.57 -11.27
N VAL A 59 5.27 4.65 -11.70
CA VAL A 59 4.66 5.61 -10.76
C VAL A 59 3.39 5.07 -10.12
N ARG A 60 2.52 4.42 -10.91
CA ARG A 60 1.22 3.95 -10.41
C ARG A 60 1.35 2.89 -9.30
N PRO A 61 2.23 1.87 -9.42
CA PRO A 61 2.42 0.90 -8.35
C PRO A 61 3.03 1.53 -7.09
N LEU A 62 4.02 2.42 -7.23
CA LEU A 62 4.65 3.10 -6.10
C LEU A 62 3.66 3.95 -5.30
N GLN A 63 2.76 4.66 -5.98
CA GLN A 63 1.68 5.40 -5.32
C GLN A 63 0.72 4.47 -4.57
N THR A 64 0.40 3.32 -5.17
CA THR A 64 -0.45 2.31 -4.52
C THR A 64 0.23 1.77 -3.26
N LEU A 65 1.51 1.41 -3.33
CA LEU A 65 2.31 0.95 -2.19
C LEU A 65 2.37 2.01 -1.07
N SER A 66 2.62 3.27 -1.42
CA SER A 66 2.63 4.37 -0.46
C SER A 66 1.29 4.51 0.26
N ASN A 67 0.18 4.39 -0.47
CA ASN A 67 -1.15 4.47 0.10
C ASN A 67 -1.47 3.26 0.99
N MET A 68 -1.01 2.06 0.63
CA MET A 68 -1.15 0.86 1.46
C MET A 68 -0.42 1.02 2.80
N VAL A 69 0.82 1.51 2.77
CA VAL A 69 1.60 1.75 3.99
C VAL A 69 0.95 2.84 4.85
N ALA A 70 0.37 3.88 4.22
CA ALA A 70 -0.40 4.88 4.94
C ALA A 70 -1.64 4.29 5.63
N ALA A 71 -2.41 3.44 4.94
CA ALA A 71 -3.57 2.76 5.49
C ALA A 71 -3.19 1.84 6.68
N LEU A 72 -2.08 1.10 6.55
CA LEU A 72 -1.53 0.29 7.65
C LEU A 72 -1.20 1.14 8.89
N ARG A 73 -0.62 2.33 8.70
CA ARG A 73 -0.33 3.26 9.80
C ARG A 73 -1.59 3.76 10.50
N GLU A 74 -2.70 3.86 9.77
CA GLU A 74 -4.00 4.31 10.26
C GLU A 74 -4.86 3.15 10.80
N GLU A 75 -4.28 1.94 10.93
CA GLU A 75 -4.96 0.70 11.35
C GLU A 75 -6.15 0.30 10.47
N ASP A 76 -6.22 0.81 9.23
CA ASP A 76 -7.20 0.42 8.24
C ASP A 76 -6.68 -0.78 7.43
N PHE A 77 -6.90 -1.97 7.99
CA PHE A 77 -6.51 -3.24 7.38
C PHE A 77 -7.46 -3.73 6.27
N SER A 78 -8.48 -2.93 5.90
CA SER A 78 -9.45 -3.30 4.87
C SER A 78 -8.88 -3.20 3.45
N PHE A 79 -7.83 -2.39 3.27
CA PHE A 79 -7.23 -2.15 1.97
C PHE A 79 -6.39 -3.34 1.50
N ARG A 80 -6.80 -3.98 0.40
CA ARG A 80 -6.07 -5.09 -0.22
C ARG A 80 -5.88 -4.83 -1.70
N ALA A 81 -4.62 -4.83 -2.14
CA ALA A 81 -4.31 -4.74 -3.55
C ALA A 81 -4.49 -6.13 -4.21
N ARG A 82 -5.59 -6.30 -4.97
CA ARG A 82 -5.94 -7.56 -5.68
C ARG A 82 -5.09 -7.87 -6.91
N ARG A 83 -4.28 -6.93 -7.40
CA ARG A 83 -3.56 -7.04 -8.68
C ARG A 83 -2.04 -7.20 -8.48
N ALA A 84 -1.65 -7.99 -7.49
CA ALA A 84 -0.26 -8.42 -7.31
C ALA A 84 0.02 -9.61 -8.23
N SER A 85 0.69 -9.38 -9.35
CA SER A 85 1.24 -10.45 -10.18
C SER A 85 2.53 -10.94 -9.54
N ARG A 86 2.68 -12.25 -9.32
CA ARG A 86 3.89 -12.86 -8.75
C ARG A 86 5.10 -12.83 -9.70
N ASN A 87 4.94 -12.26 -10.90
CA ASN A 87 5.97 -12.23 -11.93
C ASN A 87 6.73 -10.89 -11.99
N ASP A 88 6.51 -9.98 -11.04
CA ASP A 88 7.22 -8.69 -10.95
C ASP A 88 7.57 -8.39 -9.49
N ALA A 89 8.75 -7.78 -9.26
CA ALA A 89 9.28 -7.45 -7.94
C ALA A 89 8.33 -6.54 -7.14
N LEU A 90 7.63 -5.61 -7.82
CA LEU A 90 6.61 -4.78 -7.19
C LEU A 90 5.39 -5.61 -6.75
N GLY A 91 5.03 -6.65 -7.51
CA GLY A 91 3.95 -7.56 -7.15
C GLY A 91 4.30 -8.42 -5.95
N GLU A 92 5.55 -8.89 -5.85
CA GLU A 92 6.04 -9.62 -4.67
C GLU A 92 6.00 -8.74 -3.41
N LEU A 93 6.41 -7.48 -3.50
CA LEU A 93 6.27 -6.52 -2.40
C LEU A 93 4.81 -6.30 -1.98
N VAL A 94 3.87 -6.25 -2.94
CA VAL A 94 2.44 -6.15 -2.60
C VAL A 94 1.95 -7.38 -1.84
N LEU A 95 2.41 -8.58 -2.21
CA LEU A 95 2.07 -9.81 -1.49
C LEU A 95 2.60 -9.77 -0.05
N GLU A 96 3.82 -9.30 0.14
CA GLU A 96 4.43 -9.16 1.46
C GLU A 96 3.66 -8.16 2.35
N ILE A 97 3.24 -7.02 1.79
CA ILE A 97 2.42 -6.04 2.51
C ILE A 97 1.03 -6.61 2.86
N ASN A 98 0.42 -7.40 1.97
CA ASN A 98 -0.85 -8.07 2.28
C ASN A 98 -0.67 -9.07 3.44
N ALA A 99 0.40 -9.88 3.44
CA ALA A 99 0.70 -10.81 4.51
C ALA A 99 0.96 -10.11 5.86
N LEU A 100 1.64 -8.96 5.84
CA LEU A 100 1.82 -8.11 7.01
C LEU A 100 0.48 -7.59 7.54
N SER A 101 -0.40 -7.13 6.64
CA SER A 101 -1.74 -6.65 6.98
C SER A 101 -2.57 -7.74 7.67
N ASP A 102 -2.54 -8.96 7.15
CA ASP A 102 -3.23 -10.11 7.73
C ASP A 102 -2.69 -10.47 9.12
N THR A 103 -1.36 -10.39 9.30
CA THR A 103 -0.70 -10.65 10.59
C THR A 103 -1.11 -9.62 11.65
N LEU A 104 -1.10 -8.33 11.30
CA LEU A 104 -1.51 -7.25 12.20
C LEU A 104 -3.00 -7.33 12.54
N GLN A 105 -3.85 -7.65 11.55
CA GLN A 105 -5.27 -7.88 11.77
C GLN A 105 -5.51 -9.06 12.74
N GLY A 106 -4.76 -10.16 12.57
CA GLY A 106 -4.80 -11.32 13.46
C GLY A 106 -4.35 -11.01 14.89
N GLN A 107 -3.28 -10.23 15.07
CA GLN A 107 -2.81 -9.79 16.38
C GLN A 107 -3.83 -8.91 17.10
N ARG A 108 -4.48 -7.98 16.38
CA ARG A 108 -5.57 -7.18 16.93
C ARG A 108 -6.73 -8.06 17.39
N LEU A 109 -7.17 -9.02 16.58
CA LEU A 109 -8.25 -9.94 16.95
C LEU A 109 -7.89 -10.80 18.16
N GLY A 110 -6.67 -11.35 18.22
CA GLY A 110 -6.20 -12.16 19.35
C GLY A 110 -6.14 -11.37 20.67
N SER A 111 -5.74 -10.10 20.62
CA SER A 111 -5.79 -9.23 21.81
C SER A 111 -7.23 -8.94 22.27
N MET A 112 -8.18 -8.84 21.33
CA MET A 112 -9.60 -8.63 21.64
C MET A 112 -10.29 -9.90 22.15
N GLU A 113 -9.91 -11.08 21.65
CA GLU A 113 -10.43 -12.37 22.12
C GLU A 113 -10.04 -12.66 23.57
N ALA A 114 -8.80 -12.34 23.99
CA ALA A 114 -8.38 -12.50 25.37
C ALA A 114 -9.24 -11.65 26.33
N VAL A 115 -9.56 -10.40 25.93
CA VAL A 115 -10.45 -9.51 26.69
C VAL A 115 -11.89 -10.02 26.66
N ALA A 116 -12.37 -10.53 25.53
CA ALA A 116 -13.72 -11.06 25.40
C ALA A 116 -13.94 -12.36 26.18
N LEU A 117 -12.96 -13.27 26.18
CA LEU A 117 -12.96 -14.50 26.96
C LEU A 117 -12.87 -14.21 28.45
N LEU A 118 -11.99 -13.27 28.87
CA LEU A 118 -11.94 -12.81 30.25
C LEU A 118 -13.30 -12.23 30.69
N LYS A 119 -13.91 -11.39 29.84
CA LYS A 119 -15.24 -10.83 30.10
C LYS A 119 -16.32 -11.90 30.17
N LYS A 120 -16.26 -12.94 29.32
CA LYS A 120 -17.21 -14.06 29.34
C LYS A 120 -17.06 -14.88 30.62
N VAL A 121 -15.84 -15.24 31.01
CA VAL A 121 -15.57 -15.97 32.26
C VAL A 121 -16.01 -15.16 33.49
N LEU A 122 -15.73 -13.85 33.53
CA LEU A 122 -16.22 -12.96 34.60
C LEU A 122 -17.75 -12.82 34.65
N MET A 123 -18.46 -13.12 33.55
CA MET A 123 -19.92 -13.14 33.50
C MET A 123 -20.53 -14.53 33.76
N GLU A 124 -19.79 -15.60 33.49
CA GLU A 124 -20.24 -16.99 33.66
C GLU A 124 -20.04 -17.51 35.10
N ILE A 125 -19.13 -16.88 35.86
CA ILE A 125 -18.97 -17.14 37.29
C ILE A 125 -19.76 -16.06 38.05
N ASP A 126 -20.68 -16.46 38.92
CA ASP A 126 -21.51 -15.57 39.78
C ASP A 126 -20.67 -14.87 40.86
N VAL A 127 -19.65 -14.11 40.47
CA VAL A 127 -18.82 -13.30 41.36
C VAL A 127 -19.32 -11.87 41.29
N ALA A 128 -19.88 -11.38 42.40
CA ALA A 128 -20.22 -9.97 42.55
C ALA A 128 -18.92 -9.14 42.63
N VAL A 129 -18.73 -8.21 41.69
CA VAL A 129 -17.56 -7.33 41.64
C VAL A 129 -17.99 -5.91 42.00
N PHE A 130 -17.40 -5.38 43.06
CA PHE A 130 -17.57 -4.01 43.52
C PHE A 130 -16.21 -3.31 43.52
N THR A 131 -16.12 -2.16 42.87
CA THR A 131 -14.94 -1.29 42.98
C THR A 131 -15.29 0.00 43.69
N PHE A 132 -14.47 0.35 44.68
CA PHE A 132 -14.63 1.55 45.48
C PHE A 132 -13.50 2.53 45.18
N ASP A 133 -13.81 3.82 45.16
CA ASP A 133 -12.80 4.87 45.09
C ASP A 133 -12.08 5.08 46.46
N PRO A 134 -11.02 5.90 46.54
CA PRO A 134 -10.34 6.17 47.81
C PRO A 134 -11.24 6.80 48.89
N GLN A 135 -12.41 7.32 48.52
CA GLN A 135 -13.43 7.88 49.40
C GLN A 135 -14.52 6.84 49.77
N GLN A 136 -14.29 5.55 49.47
CA GLN A 136 -15.20 4.43 49.73
C GLN A 136 -16.55 4.51 48.99
N ARG A 137 -16.63 5.23 47.87
CA ARG A 137 -17.84 5.26 47.03
C ARG A 137 -17.77 4.21 45.94
N LEU A 138 -18.87 3.48 45.74
CA LEU A 138 -19.01 2.46 44.71
C LEU A 138 -18.95 3.12 43.32
N ARG A 139 -18.02 2.69 42.47
CA ARG A 139 -17.78 3.26 41.12
C ARG A 139 -18.21 2.33 40.00
N ILE A 140 -17.93 1.03 40.13
CA ILE A 140 -18.33 0.02 39.14
C ILE A 140 -18.91 -1.16 39.91
N VAL A 141 -20.08 -1.61 39.47
CA VAL A 141 -20.75 -2.83 39.91
C VAL A 141 -21.12 -3.64 38.67
N ASN A 142 -20.95 -4.96 38.73
CA ASN A 142 -21.43 -5.86 37.68
C ASN A 142 -22.86 -6.33 37.97
N ARG A 143 -23.54 -6.92 36.98
CA ARG A 143 -24.93 -7.39 37.09
C ARG A 143 -25.18 -8.33 38.28
N ALA A 144 -24.22 -9.21 38.60
CA ALA A 144 -24.29 -10.06 39.79
C ALA A 144 -24.27 -9.26 41.10
N GLY A 145 -23.48 -8.17 41.16
CA GLY A 145 -23.47 -7.25 42.29
C GLY A 145 -24.75 -6.42 42.43
N GLU A 146 -25.39 -6.02 41.32
CA GLU A 146 -26.70 -5.35 41.34
C GLU A 146 -27.79 -6.26 41.94
N GLN A 147 -27.81 -7.53 41.53
CA GLN A 147 -28.72 -8.54 42.06
C GLN A 147 -28.48 -8.79 43.55
N LEU A 148 -27.23 -8.83 43.99
CA LEU A 148 -26.87 -9.04 45.40
C LEU A 148 -27.22 -7.83 46.29
N MET A 149 -27.22 -6.62 45.72
CA MET A 149 -27.66 -5.39 46.40
C MET A 149 -29.19 -5.22 46.42
N GLY A 150 -29.95 -6.16 45.83
CA GLY A 150 -31.41 -6.07 45.74
C GLY A 150 -31.90 -4.93 44.85
N MET A 151 -31.06 -4.45 43.92
CA MET A 151 -31.40 -3.43 42.95
C MET A 151 -31.96 -4.13 41.71
N THR A 152 -33.29 -4.18 41.60
CA THR A 152 -34.03 -4.64 40.41
C THR A 152 -34.83 -3.49 39.82
#